data_AF-A0A1V4IA39-F1
#
_entry.id   AF-A0A1V4IA39-F1
#
_cell.length_a   1.000
_cell.length_b   1.000
_cell.length_c   1.000
_cell.angle_alpha   90.00
_cell.angle_beta   90.00
_cell.angle_gamma   90.00
#
_symmetry.space_group_name_H-M   'P 1'
#
loop_
_entity.id
_entity.type
_entity.pdbx_description
1 polymer ?
#
loop_
_entity_poly.entity_id
_entity_poly.type
_entity_poly.pdbx_seq_one_letter_code
_entity_poly.pdbx_strand_id
1 'polypeptide(L)'
;MKKFVSLFILCVFLFFILLGYSQNSIIVSVQGIKSYNREINFIVSDYNKDLINENNVNEYINRVKNIKMGFSNNRRPNILNNYFSMKIDSLKYLLMLLENINDKENIQNYIDKYNYHSNASQKEIENILKSTFIRVTYLQTPTYYRK
;
A
#
# COMPACT_ATOMS: atom_id res chain seq x y z
N MET A 1 24.72 -35.32 -26.16
CA MET A 1 24.44 -33.86 -26.30
C MET A 1 22.96 -33.52 -26.46
N LYS A 2 22.20 -34.09 -27.42
CA LYS A 2 20.78 -33.74 -27.67
C LYS A 2 19.86 -33.83 -26.43
N LYS A 3 20.04 -34.86 -25.58
CA LYS A 3 19.28 -35.01 -24.32
C LYS A 3 19.53 -33.88 -23.32
N PHE A 4 20.78 -33.40 -23.20
CA PHE A 4 21.13 -32.29 -22.31
C PHE A 4 20.57 -30.95 -22.83
N VAL A 5 20.60 -30.74 -24.14
CA VAL A 5 19.98 -29.55 -24.78
C VAL A 5 18.46 -29.55 -24.56
N SER A 6 17.80 -30.70 -24.74
CA SER A 6 16.36 -30.82 -24.48
C SER A 6 15.99 -30.57 -23.01
N LEU A 7 16.79 -31.08 -22.07
CA LEU A 7 16.58 -30.85 -20.64
C LEU A 7 16.79 -29.38 -20.28
N PHE A 8 17.83 -28.75 -20.83
CA PHE A 8 18.09 -27.32 -20.64
C PHE A 8 16.92 -26.46 -21.14
N ILE A 9 16.40 -26.73 -22.34
CA ILE A 9 15.23 -26.02 -22.90
C ILE A 9 14.01 -26.19 -21.99
N LEU A 10 13.77 -27.40 -21.47
CA LEU A 10 12.66 -27.65 -20.55
C LEU A 10 12.81 -26.86 -19.24
N CYS A 11 14.02 -26.81 -18.65
CA CYS A 11 14.29 -26.03 -17.45
C CYS A 11 14.07 -24.52 -17.68
N VAL A 12 14.53 -24.01 -18.83
CA VAL A 12 14.30 -22.61 -19.23
C VAL A 12 12.81 -22.32 -19.39
N PHE A 13 12.06 -23.22 -20.01
CA PHE A 13 10.61 -23.07 -20.18
C PHE A 13 9.87 -23.06 -18.83
N LEU A 14 10.19 -24.00 -17.94
CA LEU A 14 9.64 -24.05 -16.58
C LEU A 14 9.97 -22.79 -15.78
N PHE A 15 11.19 -22.27 -15.92
CA PHE A 15 11.59 -21.02 -15.28
C PHE A 15 10.70 -19.83 -15.71
N PHE A 16 10.42 -19.68 -17.01
CA PHE A 16 9.55 -18.60 -17.49
C PHE A 16 8.09 -18.76 -17.03
N ILE A 17 7.58 -19.99 -16.95
CA ILE A 17 6.23 -20.25 -16.40
C ILE A 17 6.16 -19.81 -14.94
N LEU A 18 7.14 -20.21 -14.11
CA LEU A 18 7.20 -19.83 -12.70
C LEU A 18 7.36 -18.32 -12.51
N LEU A 19 8.16 -17.68 -13.36
CA LEU A 19 8.33 -16.23 -13.37
C LEU A 19 7.01 -15.51 -13.67
N GLY A 20 6.29 -15.96 -14.71
CA GLY A 20 4.98 -15.40 -15.06
C GLY A 20 3.94 -15.57 -13.95
N TYR A 21 3.90 -16.75 -13.30
CA TYR A 21 3.02 -17.00 -12.17
C TYR A 21 3.34 -16.08 -10.98
N SER A 22 4.63 -15.92 -10.65
CA SER A 22 5.09 -15.03 -9.59
C SER A 22 4.69 -13.58 -9.86
N GLN A 23 4.96 -13.06 -11.07
CA GLN A 23 4.58 -11.72 -11.47
C GLN A 23 3.06 -11.50 -11.39
N ASN A 24 2.27 -12.45 -11.90
CA ASN A 24 0.82 -12.36 -11.88
C ASN A 24 0.27 -12.31 -10.44
N SER A 25 0.83 -13.10 -9.53
CA SER A 25 0.43 -13.09 -8.11
C SER A 25 0.63 -11.72 -7.44
N ILE A 26 1.71 -11.02 -7.80
CA ILE A 26 1.98 -9.66 -7.33
C ILE A 26 0.98 -8.68 -7.93
N ILE A 27 0.74 -8.74 -9.24
CA ILE A 27 -0.21 -7.87 -9.94
C ILE A 27 -1.60 -7.98 -9.32
N VAL A 28 -2.10 -9.21 -9.13
CA VAL A 28 -3.42 -9.46 -8.53
C VAL A 28 -3.50 -8.88 -7.13
N SER A 29 -2.45 -9.04 -6.31
CA SER A 29 -2.41 -8.51 -4.94
C SER A 29 -2.45 -6.98 -4.93
N VAL A 30 -1.68 -6.33 -5.81
CA VAL A 30 -1.65 -4.86 -5.95
C VAL A 30 -2.97 -4.32 -6.48
N GLN A 31 -3.60 -5.02 -7.44
CA GLN A 31 -4.93 -4.65 -7.94
C GLN A 31 -6.01 -4.78 -6.86
N GLY A 32 -5.94 -5.83 -6.04
CA GLY A 32 -6.91 -6.09 -4.97
C GLY A 32 -6.97 -5.00 -3.89
N ILE A 33 -5.93 -4.17 -3.77
CA ILE A 33 -5.89 -3.05 -2.82
C ILE A 33 -6.03 -1.67 -3.48
N LYS A 34 -6.23 -1.62 -4.80
CA LYS A 34 -6.31 -0.36 -5.55
C LYS A 34 -7.45 0.54 -5.07
N SER A 35 -8.61 -0.05 -4.77
CA SER A 35 -9.76 0.67 -4.21
C SER A 35 -9.44 1.26 -2.84
N TYR A 36 -8.75 0.50 -1.98
CA TYR A 36 -8.33 0.98 -0.67
C TYR A 36 -7.33 2.12 -0.77
N ASN A 37 -6.33 2.03 -1.65
CA ASN A 37 -5.38 3.13 -1.86
C ASN A 37 -6.07 4.40 -2.37
N ARG A 38 -7.05 4.26 -3.28
CA ARG A 38 -7.88 5.38 -3.74
C ARG A 38 -8.66 6.01 -2.59
N GLU A 39 -9.28 5.19 -1.76
CA GLU A 39 -10.05 5.63 -0.61
C GLU A 39 -9.18 6.38 0.42
N ILE A 40 -8.00 5.85 0.73
CA ILE A 40 -7.03 6.54 1.58
C ILE A 40 -6.71 7.92 1.00
N ASN A 41 -6.45 8.02 -0.30
CA ASN A 41 -6.13 9.30 -0.94
C ASN A 41 -7.30 10.30 -0.86
N PHE A 42 -8.55 9.83 -0.92
CA PHE A 42 -9.71 10.70 -0.68
C PHE A 42 -9.72 11.22 0.75
N ILE A 43 -9.57 10.35 1.74
CA ILE A 43 -9.53 10.73 3.16
C ILE A 43 -8.40 11.74 3.42
N VAL A 44 -7.21 11.50 2.86
CA VAL A 44 -6.08 12.45 2.92
C VAL A 44 -6.43 13.79 2.31
N SER A 45 -7.03 13.79 1.13
CA SER A 45 -7.42 15.02 0.46
C SER A 45 -8.49 15.79 1.24
N ASP A 46 -9.43 15.09 1.86
CA ASP A 46 -10.52 15.72 2.61
C ASP A 46 -9.99 16.34 3.90
N TYR A 47 -9.06 15.65 4.57
CA TYR A 47 -8.33 16.21 5.70
C TYR A 47 -7.55 17.48 5.32
N ASN A 48 -6.76 17.43 4.24
CA ASN A 48 -5.96 18.58 3.78
C ASN A 48 -6.81 19.77 3.30
N LYS A 49 -8.10 19.56 3.01
CA LYS A 49 -9.07 20.60 2.62
C LYS A 49 -9.93 21.07 3.80
N ASP A 50 -9.62 20.65 5.02
CA ASP A 50 -10.39 20.95 6.23
C ASP A 50 -11.88 20.53 6.14
N LEU A 51 -12.17 19.47 5.38
CA LEU A 51 -13.52 18.92 5.23
C LEU A 51 -13.89 17.92 6.34
N ILE A 52 -12.90 17.50 7.13
CA ILE A 52 -13.08 16.59 8.26
C ILE A 52 -13.18 17.41 9.56
N ASN A 53 -14.27 17.23 10.29
CA ASN A 53 -14.55 17.92 11.56
C ASN A 53 -15.25 16.98 12.54
N GLU A 54 -15.52 17.46 13.75
CA GLU A 54 -16.13 16.66 14.83
C GLU A 54 -17.45 15.99 14.44
N ASN A 55 -18.22 16.58 13.53
CA ASN A 55 -19.53 16.06 13.14
C ASN A 55 -19.42 14.85 12.21
N ASN A 56 -18.34 14.72 11.43
CA ASN A 56 -18.17 13.66 10.44
C ASN A 56 -16.96 12.75 10.68
N VAL A 57 -16.07 13.09 11.62
CA VAL A 57 -14.82 12.34 11.87
C VAL A 57 -15.04 10.86 12.18
N ASN A 58 -16.14 10.51 12.86
CA ASN A 58 -16.48 9.13 13.18
C ASN A 58 -16.70 8.26 11.93
N GLU A 59 -17.27 8.83 10.86
CA GLU A 59 -17.42 8.16 9.58
C GLU A 59 -16.05 7.84 8.97
N TYR A 60 -15.15 8.83 8.96
CA TYR A 60 -13.78 8.66 8.46
C TYR A 60 -12.99 7.64 9.28
N ILE A 61 -13.11 7.64 10.60
CA ILE A 61 -12.49 6.64 11.48
C ILE A 61 -12.94 5.23 11.09
N ASN A 62 -14.25 5.02 10.87
CA ASN A 62 -14.79 3.73 10.46
C ASN A 62 -14.28 3.30 9.08
N ARG A 63 -14.22 4.24 8.11
CA ARG A 63 -13.64 3.99 6.78
C ARG A 63 -12.18 3.55 6.89
N VAL A 64 -11.37 4.25 7.69
CA VAL A 64 -9.95 3.88 7.93
C VAL A 64 -9.82 2.51 8.61
N LYS A 65 -10.67 2.19 9.61
CA LYS A 65 -10.70 0.87 10.26
C LYS A 65 -10.99 -0.25 9.25
N ASN A 66 -11.99 -0.06 8.40
CA ASN A 66 -12.36 -1.02 7.36
C ASN A 66 -11.23 -1.24 6.36
N ILE A 67 -10.59 -0.15 5.89
CA ILE A 67 -9.43 -0.23 5.00
C ILE A 67 -8.28 -1.02 5.67
N LYS A 68 -7.94 -0.68 6.92
CA LYS A 68 -6.88 -1.35 7.68
C LYS A 68 -7.14 -2.85 7.81
N MET A 69 -8.38 -3.23 8.13
CA MET A 69 -8.78 -4.64 8.18
C MET A 69 -8.66 -5.32 6.80
N GLY A 70 -9.04 -4.62 5.73
CA GLY A 70 -8.84 -5.07 4.36
C GLY A 70 -7.39 -5.34 4.01
N PHE A 71 -6.45 -4.48 4.43
CA PHE A 71 -5.01 -4.70 4.27
C PHE A 71 -4.49 -5.86 5.13
N SER A 72 -4.96 -6.00 6.37
CA SER A 72 -4.53 -7.09 7.26
C SER A 72 -4.96 -8.47 6.77
N ASN A 73 -6.17 -8.60 6.23
CA ASN A 73 -6.74 -9.89 5.81
C ASN A 73 -6.42 -10.27 4.36
N ASN A 74 -5.74 -9.41 3.61
CA ASN A 74 -5.44 -9.66 2.20
C ASN A 74 -4.41 -10.79 2.05
N ARG A 75 -4.78 -11.85 1.32
CA ARG A 75 -3.85 -12.93 0.93
C ARG A 75 -2.86 -12.40 -0.10
N ARG A 76 -1.57 -12.45 0.22
CA ARG A 76 -0.51 -11.84 -0.58
C ARG A 76 0.74 -12.71 -0.63
N PRO A 77 1.54 -12.63 -1.71
CA PRO A 77 2.89 -13.19 -1.76
C PRO A 77 3.78 -12.59 -0.67
N ASN A 78 4.71 -13.39 -0.13
CA ASN A 78 5.61 -12.98 0.95
C ASN A 78 6.45 -11.74 0.62
N ILE A 79 6.80 -11.55 -0.66
CA ILE A 79 7.55 -10.38 -1.12
C ILE A 79 6.85 -9.05 -0.81
N LEU A 80 5.51 -9.07 -0.66
CA LEU A 80 4.72 -7.88 -0.35
C LEU A 80 4.53 -7.64 1.16
N ASN A 81 5.05 -8.50 2.05
CA ASN A 81 4.76 -8.39 3.48
C ASN A 81 5.24 -7.08 4.10
N ASN A 82 6.44 -6.63 3.73
CA ASN A 82 6.99 -5.35 4.23
C ASN A 82 6.12 -4.17 3.79
N TYR A 83 5.73 -4.13 2.51
CA TYR A 83 4.85 -3.09 1.96
C TYR A 83 3.54 -3.02 2.76
N PHE A 84 2.87 -4.16 2.97
CA PHE A 84 1.61 -4.19 3.71
C PHE A 84 1.79 -3.82 5.18
N SER A 85 2.88 -4.25 5.83
CA SER A 85 3.17 -3.87 7.23
C SER A 85 3.30 -2.35 7.37
N MET A 86 4.14 -1.73 6.54
CA MET A 86 4.34 -0.28 6.57
C MET A 86 3.04 0.47 6.23
N LYS A 87 2.22 -0.08 5.32
CA LYS A 87 0.93 0.51 4.99
C LYS A 87 -0.05 0.45 6.16
N ILE A 88 -0.11 -0.67 6.88
CA ILE A 88 -0.91 -0.82 8.10
C ILE A 88 -0.44 0.16 9.19
N ASP A 89 0.88 0.37 9.32
CA ASP A 89 1.43 1.38 10.25
C ASP A 89 1.01 2.80 9.84
N SER A 90 1.06 3.14 8.55
CA SER A 90 0.54 4.44 8.08
C SER A 90 -0.94 4.63 8.45
N LEU A 91 -1.77 3.60 8.26
CA LEU A 91 -3.19 3.64 8.60
C LEU A 91 -3.44 3.75 10.11
N LYS A 92 -2.55 3.18 10.94
CA LYS A 92 -2.59 3.35 12.39
C LYS A 92 -2.39 4.82 12.78
N TYR A 93 -1.42 5.50 12.18
CA TYR A 93 -1.19 6.92 12.46
C TYR A 93 -2.26 7.83 11.88
N LEU A 94 -2.84 7.48 10.72
CA LEU A 94 -4.03 8.17 10.20
C LEU A 94 -5.22 8.05 11.17
N LEU A 95 -5.43 6.86 11.72
CA LEU A 95 -6.50 6.65 12.69
C LEU A 95 -6.27 7.46 13.98
N MET A 96 -5.03 7.48 14.49
CA MET A 96 -4.67 8.32 15.65
C MET A 96 -4.86 9.81 15.36
N LEU A 97 -4.53 10.27 14.15
CA LEU A 97 -4.77 11.65 13.71
C LEU A 97 -6.27 12.00 13.79
N LEU A 98 -7.13 11.15 13.24
CA LEU A 98 -8.57 11.39 13.21
C LEU A 98 -9.20 11.31 14.60
N GLU A 99 -8.79 10.35 15.43
CA GLU A 99 -9.27 10.20 16.81
C GLU A 99 -8.86 11.39 17.70
N ASN A 100 -7.81 12.12 17.33
CA ASN A 100 -7.26 13.25 18.08
C ASN A 100 -7.24 14.55 17.26
N ILE A 101 -8.22 14.74 16.38
CA ILE A 101 -8.27 15.89 15.45
C ILE A 101 -8.29 17.27 16.15
N ASN A 102 -8.69 17.29 17.43
CA ASN A 102 -8.74 18.48 18.27
C ASN A 102 -7.47 18.70 19.11
N ASP A 103 -6.60 17.69 19.23
CA ASP A 103 -5.37 17.75 20.01
C ASP A 103 -4.24 18.40 19.19
N LYS A 104 -4.15 19.73 19.29
CA LYS A 104 -3.15 20.52 18.56
C LYS A 104 -1.71 20.13 18.88
N GLU A 105 -1.43 19.53 20.02
CA GLU A 105 -0.07 19.23 20.47
C GLU A 105 0.53 18.04 19.72
N ASN A 106 -0.29 17.01 19.43
CA ASN A 106 0.16 15.75 18.84
C ASN A 106 -0.16 15.59 17.34
N ILE A 107 -1.00 16.44 16.75
CA ILE A 107 -1.40 16.34 15.33
C ILE A 107 -0.19 16.29 14.40
N GLN A 108 0.80 17.18 14.57
CA GLN A 108 1.96 17.22 13.68
C GLN A 108 2.76 15.92 13.72
N ASN A 109 2.95 15.35 14.92
CA ASN A 109 3.63 14.08 15.10
C ASN A 109 2.90 12.92 14.39
N TYR A 110 1.57 12.90 14.42
CA TYR A 110 0.78 11.89 13.69
C TYR A 110 0.90 12.05 12.17
N ILE A 111 0.87 13.29 11.68
CA ILE A 111 1.09 13.60 10.25
C ILE A 111 2.47 13.12 9.80
N ASP A 112 3.51 13.44 10.56
CA ASP A 112 4.89 13.10 10.22
C ASP A 112 5.09 11.59 10.18
N LYS A 113 4.55 10.87 11.19
CA LYS A 113 4.60 9.40 11.22
C LYS A 113 3.79 8.77 10.10
N TYR A 114 2.59 9.26 9.81
CA TYR A 114 1.82 8.82 8.65
C TYR A 114 2.65 8.95 7.37
N ASN A 115 3.21 10.14 7.14
CA ASN A 115 3.97 10.46 5.94
C ASN A 115 5.21 9.58 5.82
N TYR A 116 5.95 9.38 6.92
CA TYR A 116 7.10 8.49 6.97
C TYR A 116 6.74 7.07 6.52
N HIS A 117 5.74 6.45 7.14
CA HIS A 117 5.33 5.09 6.82
C HIS A 117 4.71 4.97 5.42
N SER A 118 3.92 5.96 4.99
CA SER A 118 3.36 5.99 3.64
C SER A 118 4.47 6.05 2.59
N ASN A 119 5.44 6.96 2.76
CA ASN A 119 6.56 7.10 1.82
C ASN A 119 7.46 5.86 1.81
N ALA A 120 7.72 5.26 2.98
CA ALA A 120 8.47 4.01 3.07
C ALA A 120 7.76 2.87 2.33
N SER A 121 6.45 2.72 2.53
CA SER A 121 5.63 1.72 1.82
C SER A 121 5.66 1.93 0.30
N GLN A 122 5.60 3.18 -0.15
CA GLN A 122 5.63 3.51 -1.58
C GLN A 122 6.98 3.14 -2.22
N LYS A 123 8.10 3.44 -1.54
CA LYS A 123 9.43 3.03 -2.01
C LYS A 123 9.57 1.51 -2.07
N GLU A 124 9.05 0.80 -1.07
CA GLU A 124 9.11 -0.67 -1.04
C GLU A 124 8.35 -1.28 -2.22
N ILE A 125 7.12 -0.83 -2.48
CA ILE A 125 6.34 -1.39 -3.60
C ILE A 125 6.99 -1.05 -4.95
N GLU A 126 7.54 0.15 -5.13
CA GLU A 126 8.28 0.53 -6.34
C GLU A 126 9.51 -0.35 -6.55
N ASN A 127 10.26 -0.65 -5.50
CA ASN A 127 11.41 -1.55 -5.56
C ASN A 127 11.01 -2.97 -5.97
N ILE A 128 9.91 -3.51 -5.42
CA ILE A 128 9.38 -4.84 -5.77
C ILE A 128 8.93 -4.87 -7.23
N LEU A 129 8.20 -3.86 -7.67
CA LEU A 129 7.69 -3.80 -9.05
C LEU A 129 8.85 -3.68 -10.05
N LYS A 130 9.85 -2.86 -9.73
CA LYS A 130 11.07 -2.73 -10.54
C LYS A 130 11.86 -4.03 -10.61
N SER A 131 12.06 -4.72 -9.47
CA SER A 131 12.82 -5.98 -9.42
C SER A 131 12.09 -7.15 -10.11
N THR A 132 10.77 -7.07 -10.23
CA THR A 132 9.95 -8.08 -10.90
C THR A 132 9.61 -7.74 -12.34
N PHE A 133 10.20 -6.68 -12.92
CA PHE A 133 9.93 -6.18 -14.27
C PHE A 133 8.45 -5.84 -14.53
N ILE A 134 7.68 -5.60 -13.47
CA ILE A 134 6.28 -5.18 -13.56
C ILE A 134 6.26 -3.66 -13.67
N ARG A 135 5.75 -3.14 -14.79
CA ARG A 135 5.53 -1.70 -14.96
C ARG A 135 4.10 -1.37 -14.58
N VAL A 136 3.92 -0.62 -13.49
CA VAL A 136 2.62 -0.02 -13.12
C VAL A 136 2.75 1.48 -13.04
N THR A 137 1.71 2.19 -13.45
CA THR A 137 1.55 3.62 -13.25
C THR A 137 1.20 3.89 -11.78
N TYR A 138 1.99 4.76 -11.14
CA TYR A 138 1.90 5.33 -9.79
C TYR A 138 0.76 4.82 -8.87
N LEU A 139 1.13 4.20 -7.74
CA LEU A 139 0.19 3.73 -6.72
C LEU A 139 -0.26 4.82 -5.73
N GLN A 140 0.42 5.97 -5.66
CA GLN A 140 0.05 7.12 -4.80
C GLN A 140 0.42 8.49 -5.41
N THR A 141 -0.35 9.54 -5.05
CA THR A 141 -0.09 10.99 -5.16
C THR A 141 -1.00 11.75 -4.16
N PRO A 142 -0.67 12.94 -3.60
CA PRO A 142 0.56 13.44 -2.96
C PRO A 142 0.48 13.33 -1.40
N THR A 143 1.54 13.75 -0.71
CA THR A 143 1.80 13.69 0.75
C THR A 143 0.77 14.47 1.61
N TYR A 144 0.65 14.17 2.92
CA TYR A 144 -0.10 15.05 3.84
C TYR A 144 0.66 16.33 4.08
N TYR A 145 -0.06 17.45 4.07
CA TYR A 145 0.44 18.73 4.55
C TYR A 145 -0.72 19.45 5.21
N ARG A 146 -0.52 19.94 6.43
CA ARG A 146 -1.39 20.97 6.99
C ARG A 146 -0.96 22.31 6.36
N LYS A 147 -1.91 23.07 5.81
CA LYS A 147 -1.66 24.51 5.56
C LYS A 147 -1.76 25.27 6.88
#